data_AF-A0A497P6P9-F1
#
_entry.id   AF-A0A497P6P9-F1
#
_cell.length_a   1.000
_cell.length_b   1.000
_cell.length_c   1.000
_cell.angle_alpha   90.00
_cell.angle_beta   90.00
_cell.angle_gamma   90.00
#
_symmetry.space_group_name_H-M   'P 1'
#
loop_
_entity.id
_entity.type
_entity.pdbx_description
1 polymer ?
#
loop_
_entity_poly.entity_id
_entity_poly.type
_entity_poly.pdbx_seq_one_letter_code
_entity_poly.pdbx_strand_id
1 'polypeptide(L)'
;MQEAGIKIEYTPITHIQIMDVTKLSLKELAKRVQAMTQFGRPTMLNWAEGIAFLSIPMHFESDDLVKKYLEGEIVLQNIIYAPMPDYKTTIKVQTYDVYVLNQTPSKILRAIAKWLSKRAKNDDI
;
A
#
# COMPACT_ATOMS: atom_id res chain seq x y z
N MET A 1 -7.59 -32.31 7.02
CA MET A 1 -6.58 -32.98 7.87
C MET A 1 -5.52 -31.94 8.19
N GLN A 2 -5.29 -31.63 9.47
CA GLN A 2 -4.09 -30.88 9.88
C GLN A 2 -2.90 -31.83 9.80
N GLU A 3 -1.79 -31.39 9.20
CA GLU A 3 -0.51 -32.09 9.34
C GLU A 3 -0.09 -32.03 10.81
N ALA A 4 0.25 -33.18 11.40
CA ALA A 4 0.51 -33.28 12.83
C ALA A 4 1.69 -32.39 13.24
N GLY A 5 1.45 -31.42 14.13
CA GLY A 5 2.48 -30.58 14.75
C GLY A 5 2.52 -29.10 14.33
N ILE A 6 1.68 -28.65 13.39
CA ILE A 6 1.69 -27.24 12.94
C ILE A 6 0.54 -26.45 13.58
N LYS A 7 0.87 -25.39 14.32
CA LYS A 7 -0.10 -24.39 14.81
C LYS A 7 -0.21 -23.26 13.80
N ILE A 8 -1.43 -22.98 13.32
CA ILE A 8 -1.73 -21.86 12.44
C ILE A 8 -2.44 -20.79 13.26
N GLU A 9 -1.88 -19.58 13.28
CA GLU A 9 -2.46 -18.42 13.96
C GLU A 9 -2.80 -17.32 12.95
N TYR A 10 -3.95 -16.70 13.14
CA TYR A 10 -4.37 -15.52 12.37
C TYR A 10 -4.52 -14.35 13.33
N THR A 11 -3.59 -13.40 13.24
CA THR A 11 -3.67 -12.13 13.95
C THR A 11 -4.08 -11.04 12.97
N PRO A 12 -5.27 -10.44 13.10
CA PRO A 12 -5.68 -9.34 12.24
C PRO A 12 -4.88 -8.08 12.58
N ILE A 13 -4.61 -7.25 11.58
CA ILE A 13 -4.12 -5.89 11.80
C ILE A 13 -5.25 -5.07 12.45
N THR A 14 -4.98 -4.47 13.60
CA THR A 14 -5.92 -3.68 14.39
C THR A 14 -5.57 -2.20 14.40
N HIS A 15 -4.29 -1.86 14.21
CA HIS A 15 -3.80 -0.48 14.19
C HIS A 15 -2.81 -0.26 13.05
N ILE A 16 -2.94 0.88 12.37
CA ILE A 16 -2.05 1.33 11.29
C ILE A 16 -1.62 2.75 11.61
N GLN A 17 -0.34 2.93 11.91
CA GLN A 17 0.27 4.23 12.03
C GLN A 17 0.91 4.60 10.69
N ILE A 18 0.58 5.79 10.16
CA ILE A 18 1.14 6.31 8.92
C ILE A 18 1.97 7.54 9.29
N MET A 19 3.29 7.49 9.05
CA MET A 19 4.19 8.57 9.45
C MET A 19 4.21 9.73 8.47
N ASP A 20 4.10 9.44 7.17
CA ASP A 20 4.11 10.45 6.12
C ASP A 20 3.17 10.08 4.97
N VAL A 21 2.62 11.10 4.30
CA VAL A 21 1.62 10.95 3.23
C VAL A 21 1.90 11.94 2.12
N THR A 22 2.12 11.43 0.91
CA THR A 22 2.46 12.23 -0.26
C THR A 22 1.41 12.05 -1.37
N LYS A 23 0.66 13.11 -1.71
CA LYS A 23 -0.22 13.16 -2.89
C LYS A 23 0.62 13.52 -4.12
N LEU A 24 0.50 12.75 -5.19
CA LEU A 24 1.12 13.01 -6.49
C LEU A 24 0.07 12.95 -7.60
N SER A 25 0.43 13.40 -8.81
CA SER A 25 -0.32 12.98 -9.99
C SER A 25 -0.13 11.49 -10.26
N LEU A 26 -1.11 10.86 -10.92
CA LEU A 26 -1.03 9.44 -11.27
C LEU A 26 0.21 9.12 -12.12
N LYS A 27 0.62 10.05 -12.99
CA LYS A 27 1.81 9.94 -13.84
C LYS A 27 3.11 9.95 -13.03
N GLU A 28 3.21 10.82 -12.03
CA GLU A 28 4.40 10.90 -11.15
C GLU A 28 4.50 9.69 -10.24
N LEU A 29 3.37 9.23 -9.69
CA LEU A 29 3.30 8.01 -8.91
C LEU A 29 3.78 6.80 -9.72
N ALA A 30 3.29 6.65 -10.96
CA ALA A 30 3.70 5.56 -11.83
C ALA A 30 5.19 5.64 -12.21
N LYS A 31 5.73 6.84 -12.51
CA LYS A 31 7.18 7.04 -12.71
C LYS A 31 8.01 6.64 -11.50
N ARG A 32 7.53 6.91 -10.28
CA ARG A 32 8.23 6.54 -9.05
C ARG A 32 8.30 5.02 -8.88
N VAL A 33 7.21 4.31 -9.16
CA VAL A 33 7.17 2.84 -9.13
C VAL A 33 8.06 2.22 -10.21
N GLN A 34 8.10 2.81 -11.42
CA GLN A 34 9.02 2.41 -12.47
C GLN A 34 10.47 2.50 -11.98
N ALA A 35 10.86 3.62 -11.39
CA ALA A 35 12.21 3.82 -10.87
C ALA A 35 12.56 2.78 -9.78
N MET A 36 11.64 2.53 -8.84
CA MET A 36 11.86 1.51 -7.79
C MET A 36 12.04 0.10 -8.36
N THR A 37 11.27 -0.25 -9.38
CA THR A 37 11.39 -1.55 -10.07
C THR A 37 12.72 -1.70 -10.78
N GLN A 38 13.25 -0.63 -11.40
CA GLN A 38 14.57 -0.65 -12.04
C GLN A 38 15.73 -0.90 -11.07
N PHE A 39 15.57 -0.53 -9.80
CA PHE A 39 16.54 -0.83 -8.72
C PHE A 39 16.32 -2.20 -8.07
N GLY A 40 15.65 -3.14 -8.76
CA GLY A 40 15.49 -4.52 -8.32
C GLY A 40 14.44 -4.73 -7.23
N ARG A 41 13.60 -3.73 -6.94
CA ARG A 41 12.47 -3.85 -6.00
C ARG A 41 11.18 -3.99 -6.81
N PRO A 42 10.75 -5.20 -7.20
CA PRO A 42 9.51 -5.37 -7.96
C PRO A 42 8.36 -4.75 -7.16
N THR A 43 7.88 -3.60 -7.62
CA THR A 43 6.90 -2.80 -6.91
C THR A 43 5.68 -2.64 -7.81
N MET A 44 4.51 -2.96 -7.26
CA MET A 44 3.23 -2.75 -7.93
C MET A 44 2.46 -1.67 -7.18
N LEU A 45 1.59 -0.96 -7.89
CA LEU A 45 0.63 -0.08 -7.24
C LEU A 45 -0.53 -0.89 -6.67
N ASN A 46 -1.03 -0.46 -5.52
CA ASN A 46 -2.33 -0.89 -5.02
C ASN A 46 -3.41 0.04 -5.57
N TRP A 47 -4.59 -0.49 -5.83
CA TRP A 47 -5.77 0.31 -6.15
C TRP A 47 -6.98 -0.18 -5.37
N ALA A 48 -7.71 0.76 -4.77
CA ALA A 48 -9.05 0.55 -4.25
C ALA A 48 -9.74 1.91 -4.11
N GLU A 49 -11.07 1.93 -4.14
CA GLU A 49 -11.87 3.11 -3.74
C GLU A 49 -11.48 4.40 -4.50
N GLY A 50 -11.12 4.25 -5.78
CA GLY A 50 -10.74 5.35 -6.66
C GLY A 50 -9.34 5.92 -6.40
N ILE A 51 -8.48 5.22 -5.66
CA ILE A 51 -7.13 5.67 -5.28
C ILE A 51 -6.09 4.63 -5.69
N ALA A 52 -5.06 5.06 -6.40
CA ALA A 52 -3.82 4.31 -6.59
C ALA A 52 -2.80 4.71 -5.53
N PHE A 53 -2.10 3.75 -4.92
CA PHE A 53 -1.15 4.05 -3.86
C PHE A 53 -0.04 3.01 -3.72
N LEU A 54 1.07 3.47 -3.13
CA LEU A 54 2.19 2.67 -2.64
C LEU A 54 2.24 2.81 -1.12
N SER A 55 2.42 1.70 -0.40
CA SER A 55 2.64 1.70 1.05
C SER A 55 4.07 1.25 1.32
N ILE A 56 4.84 2.09 2.00
CA ILE A 56 6.24 1.82 2.34
C ILE A 56 6.26 1.42 3.82
N PRO A 57 6.48 0.14 4.15
CA PRO A 57 6.57 -0.29 5.54
C PRO A 57 7.84 0.26 6.19
N MET A 58 7.79 0.48 7.50
CA MET A 58 8.98 0.73 8.28
C MET A 58 9.86 -0.53 8.34
N HIS A 59 11.18 -0.35 8.42
CA HIS A 59 12.10 -1.44 8.72
C HIS A 59 12.01 -1.81 10.21
N PHE A 60 11.92 -3.11 10.51
CA PHE A 60 11.99 -3.58 11.89
C PHE A 60 13.44 -3.60 12.35
N GLU A 61 13.81 -2.61 13.16
CA GLU A 61 15.18 -2.45 13.67
C GLU A 61 15.31 -2.90 15.14
N SER A 62 14.22 -3.32 15.78
CA SER A 62 14.21 -3.80 17.16
C SER A 62 13.15 -4.88 17.42
N ASP A 63 13.39 -5.70 18.45
CA ASP A 63 12.47 -6.75 18.90
C ASP A 63 11.11 -6.18 19.36
N ASP A 64 11.10 -4.98 19.93
CA ASP A 64 9.87 -4.30 20.34
C ASP A 64 8.96 -4.00 19.15
N LEU A 65 9.52 -3.59 18.00
CA LEU A 65 8.75 -3.35 16.78
C LEU A 65 8.22 -4.65 16.18
N VAL A 66 9.00 -5.74 16.28
CA VAL A 66 8.56 -7.08 15.86
C VAL A 66 7.39 -7.55 16.71
N LYS A 67 7.47 -7.37 18.03
CA LYS A 67 6.39 -7.75 18.96
C LYS A 67 5.08 -7.02 18.63
N LYS A 68 5.13 -5.70 18.44
CA LYS A 68 3.96 -4.90 18.03
C LYS A 68 3.37 -5.37 16.70
N TYR A 69 4.22 -5.71 15.73
CA TYR A 69 3.79 -6.26 14.45
C TYR A 69 3.03 -7.58 14.61
N LEU A 70 3.53 -8.47 15.47
CA LEU A 70 2.86 -9.75 15.78
C LEU A 70 1.55 -9.57 16.55
N GLU A 71 1.38 -8.45 17.27
CA GLU A 71 0.16 -8.06 17.97
C GLU A 71 -0.85 -7.32 17.06
N GLY A 72 -0.54 -7.16 15.77
CA GLY A 72 -1.43 -6.55 14.77
C GLY A 72 -1.27 -5.04 14.61
N GLU A 73 -0.19 -4.46 15.12
CA GLU A 73 0.15 -3.04 14.93
C GLU A 73 1.18 -2.88 13.82
N ILE A 74 0.85 -2.10 12.77
CA ILE A 74 1.79 -1.82 11.68
C ILE A 74 2.12 -0.34 11.61
N VAL A 75 3.39 -0.05 11.27
CA VAL A 75 3.84 1.31 10.98
C VAL A 75 4.27 1.40 9.52
N LEU A 76 3.62 2.31 8.79
CA LEU A 76 3.98 2.68 7.43
C LEU A 76 4.81 3.95 7.48
N GLN A 77 6.06 3.85 7.02
CA GLN A 77 6.98 4.98 6.94
C GLN A 77 6.40 6.06 6.02
N ASN A 78 5.81 5.68 4.89
CA ASN A 78 5.20 6.62 3.97
C ASN A 78 4.09 5.94 3.15
N ILE A 79 3.05 6.70 2.81
CA ILE A 79 2.11 6.36 1.75
C ILE A 79 2.17 7.41 0.64
N ILE A 80 2.43 6.96 -0.59
CA ILE A 80 2.39 7.82 -1.78
C ILE A 80 1.16 7.45 -2.58
N TYR A 81 0.33 8.42 -2.94
CA TYR A 81 -0.96 8.14 -3.56
C TYR A 81 -1.37 9.16 -4.61
N ALA A 82 -2.30 8.75 -5.48
CA ALA A 82 -2.90 9.57 -6.51
C ALA A 82 -4.36 9.18 -6.74
N PRO A 83 -5.25 10.14 -7.07
CA PRO A 83 -6.58 9.83 -7.59
C PRO A 83 -6.50 8.97 -8.86
N MET A 84 -7.29 7.91 -8.89
CA MET A 84 -7.47 7.02 -10.03
C MET A 84 -8.90 6.49 -10.00
N PRO A 85 -9.88 7.24 -10.53
CA PRO A 85 -11.31 6.93 -10.36
C PRO A 85 -11.70 5.52 -10.80
N ASP A 86 -11.13 5.07 -11.91
CA ASP A 86 -11.37 3.75 -12.48
C ASP A 86 -10.17 2.84 -12.31
N TYR A 87 -10.43 1.57 -11.98
CA TYR A 87 -9.40 0.55 -11.96
C TYR A 87 -8.85 0.30 -13.36
N LYS A 88 -7.53 0.21 -13.47
CA LYS A 88 -6.81 -0.28 -14.65
C LYS A 88 -5.73 -1.22 -14.17
N THR A 89 -5.56 -2.35 -14.85
CA THR A 89 -4.54 -3.35 -14.50
C THR A 89 -3.12 -2.85 -14.71
N THR A 90 -2.93 -1.88 -15.63
CA THR A 90 -1.64 -1.26 -15.91
C THR A 90 -1.76 0.25 -16.14
N ILE A 91 -0.66 0.96 -15.87
CA ILE A 91 -0.46 2.37 -16.21
C ILE A 91 0.80 2.44 -17.09
N LYS A 92 0.64 2.99 -18.31
CA LYS A 92 1.76 3.17 -19.25
C LYS A 92 2.68 4.30 -18.82
N VAL A 93 3.97 4.00 -18.71
CA VAL A 93 5.03 4.97 -18.44
C VAL A 93 6.17 4.74 -19.43
N GLN A 94 6.26 5.59 -20.44
CA GLN A 94 7.23 5.44 -21.55
C GLN A 94 7.09 4.04 -22.19
N THR A 95 8.14 3.22 -22.14
CA THR A 95 8.20 1.86 -22.68
C THR A 95 7.85 0.78 -21.66
N TYR A 96 7.48 1.15 -20.43
CA TYR A 96 7.20 0.23 -19.33
C TYR A 96 5.73 0.29 -18.91
N ASP A 97 5.17 -0.87 -18.55
CA ASP A 97 3.86 -0.96 -17.92
C ASP A 97 4.04 -1.11 -16.40
N VAL A 98 3.45 -0.18 -15.64
CA VAL A 98 3.36 -0.28 -14.18
C VAL A 98 2.09 -1.04 -13.83
N TYR A 99 2.24 -2.19 -13.18
CA TYR A 99 1.09 -3.00 -12.77
C TYR A 99 0.38 -2.43 -11.56
N VAL A 100 -0.95 -2.62 -11.54
CA VAL A 100 -1.83 -2.16 -10.48
C VAL A 100 -2.69 -3.33 -9.97
N LEU A 101 -2.58 -3.63 -8.69
CA LEU A 101 -3.31 -4.67 -7.99
C LEU A 101 -4.66 -4.14 -7.50
N ASN A 102 -5.75 -4.84 -7.81
CA ASN A 102 -7.06 -4.52 -7.24
C ASN A 102 -7.13 -5.02 -5.79
N GLN A 103 -7.10 -4.09 -4.85
CA GLN A 103 -7.14 -4.34 -3.40
C GLN A 103 -8.53 -4.18 -2.79
N THR A 104 -9.59 -4.07 -3.61
CA THR A 104 -10.98 -4.04 -3.13
C THR A 104 -11.34 -5.21 -2.19
N PRO A 105 -10.83 -6.44 -2.39
CA PRO A 105 -11.06 -7.55 -1.45
C PRO A 105 -10.31 -7.42 -0.11
N SER A 106 -9.19 -6.70 -0.08
CA SER A 106 -8.37 -6.53 1.12
C SER A 106 -8.99 -5.51 2.06
N LYS A 107 -9.50 -5.95 3.22
CA LYS A 107 -10.11 -5.05 4.23
C LYS A 107 -9.14 -3.94 4.66
N ILE A 108 -7.87 -4.27 4.85
CA ILE A 108 -6.82 -3.36 5.32
C ILE A 108 -6.46 -2.34 4.25
N LEU A 109 -6.12 -2.80 3.05
CA LEU A 109 -5.70 -1.90 1.96
C LEU A 109 -6.86 -1.05 1.45
N ARG A 110 -8.08 -1.59 1.46
CA ARG A 110 -9.30 -0.80 1.18
C ARG A 110 -9.55 0.25 2.26
N ALA A 111 -9.33 -0.04 3.53
CA ALA A 111 -9.48 0.96 4.60
C ALA A 111 -8.49 2.12 4.44
N ILE A 112 -7.23 1.81 4.12
CA ILE A 112 -6.22 2.81 3.76
C ILE A 112 -6.70 3.65 2.58
N ALA A 113 -7.16 3.03 1.49
CA ALA A 113 -7.64 3.74 0.31
C ALA A 113 -8.83 4.66 0.60
N LYS A 114 -9.79 4.22 1.43
CA LYS A 114 -10.92 5.07 1.88
C LYS A 114 -10.42 6.28 2.65
N TRP A 115 -9.45 6.10 3.53
CA TRP A 115 -8.85 7.20 4.29
C TRP A 115 -8.14 8.20 3.37
N LEU A 116 -7.34 7.72 2.41
CA LEU A 116 -6.68 8.55 1.39
C LEU A 116 -7.68 9.29 0.49
N SER A 117 -8.78 8.64 0.10
CA SER A 117 -9.83 9.23 -0.74
C SER A 117 -10.50 10.43 -0.06
N LYS A 118 -10.75 10.35 1.26
CA LYS A 118 -11.25 11.48 2.05
C LYS A 118 -10.25 12.63 2.08
N ARG A 119 -8.95 12.32 2.25
CA ARG A 119 -7.88 13.33 2.24
C ARG A 119 -7.78 14.04 0.89
N ALA A 120 -7.81 13.29 -0.22
CA ALA A 120 -7.73 13.85 -1.57
C ALA A 120 -8.81 14.91 -1.82
N LYS A 121 -10.05 14.67 -1.37
CA LYS A 121 -11.19 15.57 -1.54
C LYS A 121 -11.07 16.85 -0.72
N ASN A 122 -10.41 16.79 0.44
CA ASN A 122 -10.24 17.96 1.31
C ASN A 122 -9.11 18.87 0.84
N ASP A 123 -8.13 18.33 0.11
CA ASP A 123 -7.02 19.11 -0.47
C ASP A 123 -7.45 19.91 -1.74
N ASP A 124 -8.66 19.67 -2.26
CA ASP A 124 -9.20 20.31 -3.47
C ASP A 124 -10.20 21.47 -3.15
N ILE A 125 -10.25 21.92 -1.87
CA ILE A 125 -11.07 23.04 -1.38
C ILE A 125 -10.17 24.22 -0.98
#